data_AF-K1SVG9-F1
#
_entry.id   AF-K1SVG9-F1
#
_cell.length_a   1.000
_cell.length_b   1.000
_cell.length_c   1.000
_cell.angle_alpha   90.00
_cell.angle_beta   90.00
_cell.angle_gamma   90.00
#
_symmetry.space_group_name_H-M   'P 1'
#
loop_
_entity.id
_entity.type
_entity.pdbx_description
1 polymer ?
#
loop_
_entity_poly.entity_id
_entity_poly.type
_entity_poly.pdbx_seq_one_letter_code
_entity_poly.pdbx_strand_id
1 'polypeptide(L)' 'EVLAERISLAEILKRLNESDRQLIRLRFYAGKTQSKTAQILGTTQVQISRRERKILKWMRKELTGE' A
#
# COMPACT_ATOMS: atom_id res chain seq x y z
N GLU A 1 -2.02 13.52 -19.00
CA GLU A 1 -2.45 12.31 -18.26
C GLU A 1 -1.65 12.03 -16.99
N VAL A 2 -0.33 11.84 -17.05
CA VAL A 2 0.52 11.43 -15.90
C VAL A 2 0.34 12.28 -14.62
N LEU A 3 0.16 13.60 -14.74
CA LEU A 3 -0.04 14.46 -13.57
C LEU A 3 -1.39 14.19 -12.87
N ALA A 4 -2.47 13.96 -13.64
CA ALA A 4 -3.78 13.65 -13.09
C ALA A 4 -3.80 12.27 -12.42
N GLU A 5 -3.11 11.28 -13.01
CA GLU A 5 -2.92 9.95 -12.40
C GLU A 5 -2.16 10.03 -11.07
N ARG A 6 -1.10 10.85 -11.00
CA ARG A 6 -0.34 11.09 -9.76
C ARG A 6 -1.18 11.76 -8.68
N ILE A 7 -2.02 12.72 -9.05
CA ILE A 7 -2.97 13.38 -8.13
C ILE A 7 -3.97 12.34 -7.61
N SER A 8 -4.57 11.53 -8.48
CA SER A 8 -5.52 10.48 -8.11
C SER A 8 -4.89 9.44 -7.17
N LEU A 9 -3.67 8.98 -7.44
CA LEU A 9 -2.98 8.04 -6.56
C LEU A 9 -2.69 8.64 -5.17
N ALA A 10 -2.29 9.91 -5.11
CA ALA A 10 -2.03 10.58 -3.84
C ALA A 10 -3.29 10.71 -2.99
N GLU A 11 -4.45 10.94 -3.61
CA GLU A 11 -5.75 10.97 -2.92
C GLU A 11 -6.17 9.59 -2.41
N ILE A 12 -5.97 8.54 -3.21
CA ILE A 12 -6.25 7.15 -2.80
C ILE A 12 -5.38 6.75 -1.61
N LEU A 13 -4.08 7.08 -1.62
CA LEU A 13 -3.19 6.82 -0.49
C LEU A 13 -3.60 7.57 0.78
N LYS A 14 -4.22 8.76 0.67
CA LYS A 14 -4.77 9.50 1.81
C LYS A 14 -6.01 8.85 2.42
N ARG A 15 -6.74 8.01 1.67
CA ARG A 15 -7.91 7.26 2.16
C ARG A 15 -7.53 5.97 2.88
N LEU A 16 -6.29 5.48 2.70
CA LEU A 16 -5.78 4.38 3.52
C LEU A 16 -5.69 4.79 4.99
N ASN A 17 -6.05 3.86 5.87
CA ASN A 17 -5.78 4.00 7.28
C ASN A 17 -4.26 4.06 7.55
N GLU A 18 -3.89 4.50 8.75
CA GLU A 18 -2.48 4.76 9.08
C GLU A 18 -1.59 3.52 8.94
N SER A 19 -2.07 2.35 9.40
CA SER A 19 -1.30 1.11 9.34
C SER A 19 -1.05 0.62 7.90
N ASP A 20 -2.06 0.71 7.04
CA ASP A 20 -1.92 0.37 5.61
C ASP A 20 -0.98 1.34 4.90
N ARG A 21 -1.11 2.63 5.20
CA ARG A 21 -0.24 3.66 4.64
C ARG A 21 1.21 3.44 5.05
N GLN A 22 1.46 3.10 6.31
CA GLN A 22 2.80 2.79 6.81
C GLN A 22 3.37 1.54 6.13
N LEU A 23 2.57 0.49 5.97
CA LEU A 23 2.95 -0.72 5.22
C LEU A 23 3.33 -0.38 3.77
N ILE A 24 2.49 0.37 3.04
CA ILE A 24 2.77 0.77 1.66
C ILE A 24 4.02 1.65 1.57
N ARG A 25 4.21 2.58 2.52
CA ARG A 25 5.41 3.41 2.59
C ARG A 25 6.68 2.55 2.73
N LEU A 26 6.68 1.60 3.65
CA LEU A 26 7.83 0.71 3.86
C LEU A 26 8.13 -0.13 2.62
N ARG A 27 7.10 -0.64 1.94
CA ARG A 27 7.24 -1.57 0.83
C ARG A 27 7.64 -0.90 -0.48
N PHE A 28 7.02 0.23 -0.82
CA PHE A 28 7.16 0.83 -2.15
C PHE A 28 8.01 2.10 -2.17
N TYR A 29 8.09 2.83 -1.06
CA TYR A 29 8.92 4.04 -0.97
C TYR A 29 10.27 3.78 -0.30
N ALA A 30 10.29 2.95 0.76
CA ALA A 30 11.52 2.60 1.48
C ALA A 30 12.18 1.29 1.01
N GLY A 31 11.61 0.62 0.00
CA GLY A 31 12.16 -0.58 -0.62
C GLY A 31 12.33 -1.79 0.31
N LYS A 32 11.65 -1.84 1.46
CA LYS A 32 11.79 -2.95 2.41
C LYS A 32 11.12 -4.20 1.85
N THR A 33 11.68 -5.38 2.09
CA THR A 33 11.04 -6.66 1.75
C THR A 33 9.81 -6.91 2.65
N GLN A 34 8.94 -7.86 2.27
CA GLN A 34 7.80 -8.24 3.11
C GLN A 34 8.25 -8.77 4.47
N SER A 35 9.30 -9.59 4.49
CA SER A 35 9.90 -10.10 5.73
C SER A 35 10.44 -8.98 6.61
N LYS A 36 11.14 -7.99 6.04
CA LYS A 36 11.65 -6.86 6.82
C LYS A 36 10.54 -5.94 7.32
N THR A 37 9.51 -5.74 6.50
CA THR A 37 8.32 -4.95 6.88
C THR A 37 7.57 -5.64 8.02
N ALA A 38 7.43 -6.97 7.97
CA ALA A 38 6.81 -7.76 9.03
C ALA A 38 7.54 -7.61 10.37
N GLN A 39 8.88 -7.66 10.35
CA GLN A 39 9.70 -7.40 11.54
C GLN A 39 9.46 -5.99 12.10
N ILE A 40 9.43 -4.97 11.23
CA ILE A 40 9.24 -3.56 11.64
C ILE A 40 7.84 -3.33 12.23
N LEU A 41 6.81 -3.96 11.67
CA LEU A 41 5.41 -3.78 12.07
C LEU A 41 4.94 -4.78 13.13
N GLY A 42 5.83 -5.61 13.67
CA GLY A 42 5.49 -6.57 14.73
C GLY A 42 4.48 -7.64 14.29
N THR A 43 4.59 -8.12 13.05
CA THR A 43 3.65 -9.09 12.46
C THR A 43 4.39 -10.16 11.64
N THR A 44 3.67 -11.05 10.96
CA THR A 44 4.26 -12.08 10.11
C THR A 44 4.34 -11.65 8.65
N GLN A 45 5.32 -12.19 7.91
CA GLN A 45 5.44 -11.95 6.47
C GLN A 45 4.17 -12.37 5.71
N VAL A 46 3.50 -13.45 6.14
CA VAL A 46 2.24 -13.92 5.55
C VAL A 46 1.11 -12.91 5.76
N GLN A 47 1.00 -12.31 6.95
CA GLN A 47 0.03 -11.24 7.22
C GLN A 47 0.31 -10.01 6.34
N ILE A 48 1.57 -9.60 6.21
CA ILE A 48 1.98 -8.52 5.29
C ILE A 48 1.58 -8.84 3.85
N SER A 49 1.93 -10.03 3.34
CA SER A 49 1.59 -10.45 1.97
C SER A 49 0.08 -10.44 1.71
N ARG A 50 -0.72 -10.95 2.66
CA ARG A 50 -2.19 -10.91 2.56
C ARG A 50 -2.72 -9.48 2.57
N ARG A 51 -2.17 -8.61 3.43
CA ARG A 51 -2.61 -7.22 3.56
C ARG A 51 -2.24 -6.39 2.33
N GLU A 52 -1.02 -6.53 1.81
CA GLU A 52 -0.58 -5.93 0.54
C GLU A 52 -1.53 -6.28 -0.59
N ARG A 53 -1.86 -7.56 -0.77
CA ARG A 53 -2.78 -7.99 -1.82
C ARG A 53 -4.15 -7.32 -1.70
N LYS A 54 -4.68 -7.19 -0.48
CA LYS A 54 -5.96 -6.50 -0.24
C LYS A 54 -5.87 -5.01 -0.58
N ILE A 55 -4.82 -4.33 -0.12
CA ILE A 55 -4.62 -2.90 -0.37
C ILE A 55 -4.46 -2.65 -1.88
N LEU A 56 -3.59 -3.39 -2.56
CA LEU A 56 -3.35 -3.21 -3.99
C LEU A 56 -4.59 -3.51 -4.84
N LYS A 57 -5.38 -4.53 -4.46
CA LYS A 57 -6.66 -4.79 -5.12
C LYS A 57 -7.62 -3.62 -4.94
N TRP A 58 -7.74 -3.09 -3.72
CA TRP A 58 -8.59 -1.93 -3.45
C TRP A 58 -8.11 -0.68 -4.20
N MET A 59 -6.81 -0.36 -4.16
CA MET A 59 -6.24 0.78 -4.89
C MET A 59 -6.49 0.69 -6.41
N ARG A 60 -6.42 -0.52 -6.98
CA ARG A 60 -6.77 -0.73 -8.40
C ARG A 60 -8.23 -0.38 -8.67
N LYS A 61 -9.15 -0.84 -7.82
CA LYS A 61 -10.58 -0.52 -7.93
C LYS A 61 -10.84 0.98 -7.86
N GLU A 62 -10.20 1.68 -6.93
CA GLU A 62 -10.33 3.14 -6.80
C GLU A 62 -9.76 3.90 -8.01
N LEU A 63 -8.68 3.40 -8.62
CA LEU A 63 -8.06 4.02 -9.81
C LEU A 63 -8.87 3.78 -11.09
N THR A 64 -9.44 2.58 -11.25
CA THR A 64 -10.10 2.18 -12.51
C THR A 64 -11.63 2.27 -12.46
N GLY A 65 -12.22 2.41 -11.27
CA GLY A 65 -13.68 2.43 -11.08
C GLY A 65 -14.37 1.07 -11.20
N GLU A 66 -13.62 -0.05 -11.15
CA GLU A 66 -14.10 -1.45 -11.29
C GLU A 66 -14.28 -2.19 -9.95
#